data_AF-A0A2N2BK57-F1
#
_entry.id   AF-A0A2N2BK57-F1
#
_cell.length_a   1.000
_cell.length_b   1.000
_cell.length_c   1.000
_cell.angle_alpha   90.00
_cell.angle_beta   90.00
_cell.angle_gamma   90.00
#
_symmetry.space_group_name_H-M   'P 1'
#
loop_
_entity.id
_entity.type
_entity.pdbx_description
1 polymer ?
#
loop_
_entity_poly.entity_id
_entity_poly.type
_entity_poly.pdbx_seq_one_letter_code
_entity_poly.pdbx_strand_id
1 'polypeptide(L)'
;MSSYEWIYNDNKFRLDSEKCSMFLNDDDNPISGITVEEVLDLLHENDLVDFSMEYYDQDCEACHNNKSDNSHYYRFLEFHFYLFAKAGKYVMSSLSKAYEDKTLPRLLNEGIVDGTYIASINVCAVCGDYTIELEYGLF
;
A
#
# COMPACT_ATOMS: atom_id res chain seq x y z
N MET A 1 1.08 15.20 -10.41
CA MET A 1 0.88 15.09 -8.95
C MET A 1 -0.37 14.26 -8.76
N SER A 2 -0.21 13.07 -8.19
CA SER A 2 -1.33 12.19 -7.89
C SER A 2 -1.68 12.29 -6.41
N SER A 3 -2.95 12.15 -6.07
CA SER A 3 -3.45 12.21 -4.70
C SER A 3 -4.67 11.34 -4.55
N TYR A 4 -4.79 10.59 -3.46
CA TYR A 4 -5.94 9.73 -3.16
C TYR A 4 -6.66 10.23 -1.91
N GLU A 5 -8.00 10.32 -1.96
CA GLU A 5 -8.81 10.83 -0.84
C GLU A 5 -9.92 9.84 -0.49
N TRP A 6 -10.16 9.63 0.80
CA TRP A 6 -11.25 8.79 1.29
C TRP A 6 -11.81 9.32 2.62
N ILE A 7 -12.93 8.75 3.04
CA ILE A 7 -13.56 9.05 4.33
C ILE A 7 -13.43 7.82 5.23
N TYR A 8 -12.97 8.02 6.45
CA TYR A 8 -12.91 7.02 7.50
C TYR A 8 -13.44 7.58 8.81
N ASN A 9 -14.49 6.96 9.38
CA ASN A 9 -15.17 7.43 10.60
C ASN A 9 -15.44 8.95 10.60
N ASP A 10 -16.11 9.45 9.55
CA ASP A 10 -16.44 10.87 9.31
C ASP A 10 -15.25 11.83 9.14
N ASN A 11 -14.01 11.32 9.13
CA ASN A 11 -12.81 12.11 8.88
C ASN A 11 -12.34 11.92 7.44
N LYS A 12 -11.95 13.03 6.79
CA LYS A 12 -11.37 13.01 5.45
C LYS A 12 -9.87 12.81 5.53
N PHE A 13 -9.37 11.79 4.83
CA PHE A 13 -7.95 11.52 4.66
C PHE A 13 -7.51 11.82 3.23
N ARG A 14 -6.21 12.12 3.06
CA ARG A 14 -5.59 12.38 1.76
C ARG A 14 -4.15 11.88 1.74
N LEU A 15 -3.84 11.03 0.78
CA LEU A 15 -2.47 10.72 0.35
C LEU A 15 -2.09 11.68 -0.76
N ASP A 16 -0.88 12.23 -0.70
CA ASP A 16 -0.33 13.14 -1.71
C ASP A 16 1.06 12.66 -2.05
N SER A 17 1.37 12.44 -3.34
CA SER A 17 2.62 11.80 -3.74
C SER A 17 3.88 12.55 -3.27
N GLU A 18 3.78 13.87 -3.00
CA GLU A 18 4.88 14.67 -2.46
C GLU A 18 5.05 14.57 -0.93
N LYS A 19 4.11 13.92 -0.24
CA LYS A 19 4.06 13.79 1.22
C LYS A 19 4.17 12.35 1.72
N CYS A 20 4.61 11.43 0.85
CA CYS A 20 5.00 10.09 1.27
C CYS A 20 6.28 10.19 2.10
N SER A 21 6.21 9.87 3.39
CA SER A 21 7.36 9.97 4.29
C SER A 21 8.45 8.98 3.92
N MET A 22 8.06 7.76 3.53
CA MET A 22 8.98 6.71 3.10
C MET A 22 8.32 5.82 2.05
N PHE A 23 9.07 5.53 0.99
CA PHE A 23 8.75 4.51 -0.01
C PHE A 23 9.83 3.43 0.07
N LEU A 24 9.52 2.36 0.81
CA LEU A 24 10.43 1.27 1.11
C LEU A 24 10.22 0.14 0.11
N ASN A 25 11.32 -0.38 -0.41
CA ASN A 25 11.34 -1.50 -1.34
C ASN A 25 11.98 -2.70 -0.65
N ASP A 26 11.67 -3.91 -1.13
CA ASP A 26 12.25 -5.14 -0.61
C ASP A 26 13.78 -5.10 -0.75
N ASP A 27 14.48 -5.40 0.35
CA ASP A 27 15.95 -5.29 0.41
C ASP A 27 16.64 -6.36 -0.46
N ASP A 28 16.09 -7.58 -0.52
CA ASP A 28 16.69 -8.71 -1.20
C ASP A 28 16.20 -8.86 -2.65
N ASN A 29 14.93 -8.53 -2.91
CA ASN A 29 14.23 -8.73 -4.18
C ASN A 29 13.54 -7.45 -4.66
N PRO A 30 14.26 -6.32 -4.83
CA PRO A 30 13.63 -5.04 -5.15
C PRO A 30 12.82 -5.09 -6.45
N ILE A 31 11.65 -4.45 -6.45
CA ILE A 31 10.82 -4.28 -7.64
C ILE A 31 11.07 -2.92 -8.30
N SER A 32 11.13 -2.90 -9.63
CA SER A 32 11.29 -1.68 -10.44
C SER A 32 10.04 -1.35 -11.24
N GLY A 33 9.88 -0.08 -11.62
CA GLY A 33 8.76 0.37 -12.47
C GLY A 33 7.42 0.51 -11.72
N ILE A 34 7.48 0.75 -10.41
CA ILE A 34 6.37 1.20 -9.59
C ILE A 34 6.84 2.41 -8.75
N THR A 35 6.09 3.51 -8.76
CA THR A 35 6.34 4.72 -7.95
C THR A 35 5.20 5.00 -6.98
N VAL A 36 5.40 5.99 -6.11
CA VAL A 36 4.34 6.51 -5.23
C VAL A 36 3.14 6.97 -6.07
N GLU A 37 3.35 7.72 -7.15
CA GLU A 37 2.26 8.17 -8.03
C GLU A 37 1.49 7.00 -8.63
N GLU A 38 2.19 5.96 -9.11
CA GLU A 38 1.55 4.79 -9.70
C GLU A 38 0.74 4.01 -8.65
N VAL A 39 1.22 3.93 -7.40
CA VAL A 39 0.43 3.35 -6.29
C VAL A 39 -0.84 4.17 -6.04
N LEU A 40 -0.75 5.50 -5.98
CA LEU A 40 -1.94 6.35 -5.77
C LEU A 40 -2.93 6.25 -6.94
N ASP A 41 -2.44 6.16 -8.17
CA ASP A 41 -3.29 5.96 -9.35
C ASP A 41 -4.03 4.61 -9.28
N LEU A 42 -3.38 3.54 -8.81
CA LEU A 42 -4.02 2.23 -8.61
C LEU A 42 -5.13 2.27 -7.57
N LEU A 43 -5.01 3.09 -6.52
CA LEU A 43 -6.09 3.24 -5.53
C LEU A 43 -7.34 3.87 -6.15
N HIS A 44 -7.21 4.75 -7.14
CA HIS A 44 -8.35 5.33 -7.86
C HIS A 44 -9.03 4.36 -8.81
N GLU A 45 -8.36 3.28 -9.21
CA GLU A 45 -8.92 2.32 -10.15
C GLU A 45 -9.96 1.39 -9.51
N ASN A 46 -10.02 1.33 -8.17
CA ASN A 46 -10.78 0.32 -7.46
C ASN A 46 -11.58 0.90 -6.28
N ASP A 47 -12.90 0.71 -6.31
CA ASP A 47 -13.81 1.16 -5.24
C ASP A 47 -13.73 0.27 -3.97
N LEU A 48 -12.96 -0.82 -3.98
CA LEU A 48 -12.78 -1.75 -2.85
C LEU A 48 -11.57 -1.40 -1.97
N VAL A 49 -10.94 -0.25 -2.19
CA VAL A 49 -9.91 0.25 -1.27
C VAL A 49 -10.57 0.56 0.07
N ASP A 50 -10.31 -0.27 1.07
CA ASP A 50 -10.90 -0.19 2.40
C ASP A 50 -9.80 -0.25 3.46
N PHE A 51 -9.45 0.92 4.00
CA PHE A 51 -8.43 1.03 5.05
C PHE A 51 -8.97 0.55 6.40
N SER A 52 -8.27 -0.38 7.05
CA SER A 52 -8.59 -0.87 8.39
C SER A 52 -7.76 -0.16 9.47
N MET A 53 -8.30 -0.09 10.68
CA MET A 53 -7.54 0.42 11.84
C MET A 53 -6.62 -0.66 12.38
N GLU A 54 -5.33 -0.38 12.38
CA GLU A 54 -4.28 -1.24 12.92
C GLU A 54 -3.55 -0.58 14.10
N TYR A 55 -2.89 -1.41 14.90
CA TYR A 55 -2.26 -1.03 16.16
C TYR A 55 -0.81 -1.53 16.23
N TYR A 56 0.15 -0.61 16.29
CA TYR A 56 1.58 -0.93 16.35
C TYR A 56 2.20 -0.51 17.69
N ASP A 57 3.35 -1.06 18.02
CA ASP A 57 4.12 -0.73 19.22
C ASP A 57 5.03 0.52 19.05
N GLN A 58 5.16 1.02 17.82
CA GLN A 58 5.88 2.24 17.46
C GLN A 58 4.90 3.36 17.13
N ASP A 59 5.27 4.60 17.50
CA ASP A 59 4.47 5.78 17.23
C ASP A 59 4.74 6.37 15.85
N CYS A 60 3.85 7.25 15.41
CA CYS A 60 4.08 8.01 14.19
C CYS A 60 5.24 8.99 14.42
N GLU A 61 6.35 8.80 13.72
CA GLU A 61 7.55 9.65 13.83
C GLU A 61 7.28 11.13 13.51
N ALA A 62 6.25 11.41 12.69
CA ALA A 62 5.91 12.78 12.31
C ALA A 62 5.21 13.56 13.43
N CYS A 63 4.39 12.91 14.27
CA CYS A 63 3.55 13.63 15.25
C CYS A 63 3.65 13.12 16.69
N HIS A 64 4.10 11.88 16.92
CA HIS A 64 4.19 11.23 18.24
C HIS A 64 2.90 11.30 19.08
N ASN A 65 1.74 11.48 18.42
CA ASN A 65 0.45 11.78 19.07
C ASN A 65 -0.67 10.81 18.68
N ASN A 66 -0.35 9.70 18.02
CA ASN A 66 -1.30 8.69 17.56
C ASN A 66 -1.55 7.56 18.57
N LYS A 67 -1.21 7.79 19.84
CA LYS A 67 -1.45 6.82 20.92
C LYS A 67 -2.94 6.47 21.03
N SER A 68 -3.24 5.20 21.30
CA SER A 68 -4.60 4.79 21.64
C SER A 68 -4.91 5.08 23.12
N ASP A 69 -6.16 5.39 23.43
CA ASP A 69 -6.57 5.90 24.75
C ASP A 69 -6.33 4.94 25.93
N ASN A 70 -6.14 3.64 25.67
CA ASN A 70 -6.04 2.60 26.70
C ASN A 70 -4.94 1.54 26.48
N SER A 71 -3.94 1.79 25.64
CA SER A 71 -2.89 0.79 25.40
C SER A 71 -1.48 1.37 25.17
N HIS A 72 -0.49 0.46 25.15
CA HIS A 72 0.87 0.74 24.71
C HIS A 72 1.00 0.80 23.17
N TYR A 73 -0.12 0.77 22.45
CA TYR A 73 -0.16 0.78 20.99
C TYR A 73 -0.59 2.12 20.41
N TYR A 74 -0.16 2.34 19.18
CA TYR A 74 -0.39 3.53 18.37
C TYR A 74 -1.23 3.17 17.15
N ARG A 75 -2.13 4.08 16.78
CA ARG A 75 -3.18 3.87 15.79
C ARG A 75 -2.74 4.29 14.40
N PHE A 76 -3.00 3.42 13.44
CA PHE A 76 -2.77 3.66 12.03
C PHE A 76 -3.92 3.09 11.21
N LEU A 77 -4.10 3.63 10.01
CA LEU A 77 -4.96 3.08 8.97
C LEU A 77 -4.08 2.36 7.97
N GLU A 78 -4.35 1.08 7.73
CA GLU A 78 -3.57 0.25 6.82
C GLU A 78 -4.43 -0.29 5.68
N PHE A 79 -3.83 -0.40 4.51
CA PHE A 79 -4.40 -1.09 3.37
C PHE A 79 -3.31 -1.86 2.62
N HIS A 80 -3.65 -3.08 2.21
CA HIS A 80 -2.73 -3.95 1.46
C HIS A 80 -3.33 -4.37 0.13
N PHE A 81 -2.47 -4.48 -0.87
CA PHE A 81 -2.81 -5.09 -2.15
C PHE A 81 -1.58 -5.75 -2.76
N TYR A 82 -1.80 -6.60 -3.77
CA TYR A 82 -0.71 -7.34 -4.40
C TYR A 82 -0.19 -6.61 -5.63
N LEU A 83 1.14 -6.53 -5.76
CA LEU A 83 1.81 -6.24 -7.03
C LEU A 83 2.31 -7.54 -7.64
N PHE A 84 2.22 -7.63 -8.95
CA PHE A 84 2.74 -8.76 -9.71
C PHE A 84 3.85 -8.27 -10.63
N ALA A 85 4.96 -9.00 -10.64
CA ALA A 85 6.17 -8.63 -11.33
C ALA A 85 6.64 -9.73 -12.30
N LYS A 86 7.41 -9.31 -13.29
CA LYS A 86 8.16 -10.19 -14.19
C LYS A 86 9.62 -9.75 -14.20
N ALA A 87 10.52 -10.65 -13.82
CA ALA A 87 11.95 -10.40 -13.76
C ALA A 87 12.30 -9.11 -12.99
N GLY A 88 11.71 -8.93 -11.80
CA GLY A 88 11.95 -7.76 -10.93
C GLY A 88 11.35 -6.45 -11.43
N LYS A 89 10.44 -6.49 -12.42
CA LYS A 89 9.74 -5.32 -12.95
C LYS A 89 8.24 -5.46 -12.75
N TYR A 90 7.59 -4.42 -12.25
CA TYR A 90 6.14 -4.32 -12.11
C TYR A 90 5.41 -4.56 -13.45
N VAL A 91 4.33 -5.34 -13.39
CA VAL A 91 3.48 -5.69 -14.54
C VAL A 91 2.03 -5.24 -14.33
N MET A 92 1.43 -5.63 -13.20
CA MET A 92 0.05 -5.26 -12.83
C MET A 92 -0.15 -5.47 -11.33
N SER A 93 -1.28 -5.04 -10.78
CA SER A 93 -1.64 -5.26 -9.38
C SER A 93 -2.99 -5.95 -9.25
N SER A 94 -3.33 -6.39 -8.02
CA SER A 94 -4.68 -6.89 -7.71
C SER A 94 -5.76 -5.81 -7.78
N LEU A 95 -5.38 -4.52 -7.86
CA LEU A 95 -6.30 -3.40 -8.06
C LEU A 95 -6.48 -3.04 -9.53
N SER A 96 -5.54 -3.45 -10.40
CA SER A 96 -5.59 -3.12 -11.82
C SER A 96 -6.84 -3.71 -12.48
N LYS A 97 -7.51 -2.92 -13.33
CA LYS A 97 -8.63 -3.42 -14.16
C LYS A 97 -8.25 -4.65 -15.00
N ALA A 98 -7.00 -4.74 -15.42
CA ALA A 98 -6.47 -5.88 -16.15
C ALA A 98 -6.49 -7.20 -15.34
N TYR A 99 -6.64 -7.14 -14.02
CA TYR A 99 -6.65 -8.30 -13.12
C TYR A 99 -8.06 -8.82 -12.80
N GLU A 100 -9.14 -8.06 -13.01
CA GLU A 100 -10.51 -8.40 -12.56
C GLU A 100 -10.96 -9.83 -12.96
N ASP A 101 -10.65 -10.27 -14.18
CA ASP A 101 -10.99 -11.61 -14.70
C ASP A 101 -9.81 -12.61 -14.67
N LYS A 102 -8.79 -12.33 -13.87
CA LYS A 102 -7.57 -13.13 -13.77
C LYS A 102 -7.40 -13.70 -12.37
N THR A 103 -6.55 -14.72 -12.28
CA THR A 103 -6.12 -15.29 -11.00
C THR A 103 -4.61 -15.43 -11.03
N LEU A 104 -3.99 -15.26 -9.88
CA LEU A 104 -2.55 -15.41 -9.74
C LEU A 104 -2.02 -16.77 -10.25
N PRO A 105 -2.64 -17.93 -9.94
CA PRO A 105 -2.19 -19.21 -10.50
C PRO A 105 -2.18 -19.23 -12.04
N ARG A 106 -3.15 -18.57 -12.67
CA ARG A 106 -3.20 -18.48 -14.14
C ARG A 106 -2.06 -17.61 -14.67
N LEU A 107 -1.79 -16.46 -14.05
CA LEU A 107 -0.70 -15.57 -14.46
C LEU A 107 0.68 -16.25 -14.38
N LEU A 108 0.91 -17.05 -13.33
CA LEU A 108 2.13 -17.84 -13.17
C LEU A 108 2.24 -18.96 -14.20
N ASN A 109 1.16 -19.73 -14.39
CA ASN A 109 1.14 -20.84 -15.35
C ASN A 109 1.35 -20.36 -16.79
N GLU A 110 0.83 -19.19 -17.14
CA GLU A 110 1.04 -18.55 -18.45
C GLU A 110 2.40 -17.81 -18.55
N GLY A 111 3.17 -17.74 -17.46
CA GLY A 111 4.49 -17.11 -17.41
C GLY A 111 4.48 -15.58 -17.52
N ILE A 112 3.31 -14.95 -17.36
CA ILE A 112 3.10 -13.49 -17.45
C ILE A 112 3.82 -12.78 -16.31
N VAL A 113 3.83 -13.40 -15.14
CA VAL A 113 4.50 -12.92 -13.92
C VAL A 113 5.32 -14.06 -13.33
N ASP A 114 6.36 -13.73 -12.57
CA ASP A 114 7.18 -14.68 -11.82
C ASP A 114 7.53 -14.23 -10.40
N GLY A 115 7.03 -13.06 -9.97
CA GLY A 115 7.18 -12.58 -8.61
C GLY A 115 5.92 -11.87 -8.12
N THR A 116 5.70 -11.87 -6.81
CA THR A 116 4.60 -11.15 -6.17
C THR A 116 5.10 -10.34 -5.00
N TYR A 117 4.44 -9.23 -4.73
CA TYR A 117 4.78 -8.32 -3.65
C TYR A 117 3.50 -7.90 -2.96
N ILE A 118 3.60 -7.61 -1.66
CA ILE A 118 2.56 -6.96 -0.89
C ILE A 118 2.96 -5.48 -0.83
N ALA A 119 2.08 -4.61 -1.34
CA ALA A 119 2.16 -3.18 -1.13
C ALA A 119 1.32 -2.81 0.08
N SER A 120 1.98 -2.37 1.15
CA SER A 120 1.36 -1.95 2.41
C SER A 120 1.38 -0.44 2.49
N ILE A 121 0.19 0.18 2.61
CA ILE A 121 0.06 1.62 2.81
C ILE A 121 -0.34 1.86 4.25
N ASN A 122 0.54 2.48 5.01
CA ASN A 122 0.34 2.72 6.44
C ASN A 122 0.20 4.22 6.69
N VAL A 123 -0.92 4.65 7.26
CA VAL A 123 -1.32 6.05 7.42
C VAL A 123 -1.58 6.36 8.89
N CYS A 124 -0.93 7.38 9.43
CA CYS A 124 -1.19 7.83 10.79
C CYS A 124 -2.64 8.33 10.93
N ALA A 125 -3.39 7.72 11.86
CA ALA A 125 -4.79 8.04 12.09
C ALA A 125 -5.05 9.45 12.66
N VAL A 126 -3.99 10.21 12.99
CA VAL A 126 -4.08 11.55 13.59
C VAL A 126 -3.60 12.66 12.64
N CYS A 127 -2.40 12.53 12.06
CA CYS A 127 -1.84 13.57 11.19
C CYS A 127 -1.91 13.25 9.69
N GLY A 128 -2.26 12.01 9.31
CA GLY A 128 -2.31 11.58 7.91
C GLY A 128 -0.95 11.40 7.24
N ASP A 129 0.15 11.48 8.01
CA ASP A 129 1.48 11.07 7.54
C ASP A 129 1.45 9.60 7.13
N TYR A 130 2.14 9.24 6.06
CA TYR A 130 2.03 7.88 5.54
C TYR A 130 3.31 7.36 4.90
N THR A 131 3.42 6.04 4.90
CA THR A 131 4.48 5.28 4.24
C THR A 131 3.88 4.26 3.29
N ILE A 132 4.69 3.84 2.33
CA ILE A 132 4.40 2.71 1.46
C ILE A 132 5.59 1.76 1.57
N GLU A 133 5.30 0.49 1.85
CA GLU A 133 6.30 -0.58 1.92
C GLU A 133 5.95 -1.67 0.92
N LEU A 134 6.96 -2.12 0.18
CA LEU A 134 6.86 -3.23 -0.76
C LEU A 134 7.64 -4.42 -0.22
N GLU A 135 6.93 -5.46 0.18
CA GLU A 135 7.53 -6.71 0.69
C GLU A 135 7.39 -7.81 -0.36
N TYR A 136 8.47 -8.55 -0.64
CA TYR A 136 8.40 -9.67 -1.56
C TYR A 136 7.59 -10.83 -0.96
N GLY A 137 6.47 -11.16 -1.61
CA GLY A 137 5.63 -12.28 -1.27
C GLY A 137 6.08 -13.53 -2.02
N LEU A 138 6.59 -14.53 -1.28
CA LEU A 138 6.85 -15.86 -1.83
C LEU A 138 5.57 -16.72 -1.85
N PHE A 139 5.46 -17.56 -2.87
CA PHE A 139 4.54 -18.70 -2.92
C PHE A 139 4.99 -19.82 -1.98
#